data_AF-A0A256FKX6-F1
#
_entry.id   AF-A0A256FKX6-F1
#
_cell.length_a   1.000
_cell.length_b   1.000
_cell.length_c   1.000
_cell.angle_alpha   90.00
_cell.angle_beta   90.00
_cell.angle_gamma   90.00
#
_symmetry.space_group_name_H-M   'P 1'
#
loop_
_entity.id
_entity.type
_entity.pdbx_description
1 polymer ?
#
loop_
_entity_poly.entity_id
_entity_poly.type
_entity_poly.pdbx_seq_one_letter_code
_entity_poly.pdbx_strand_id
1 'polypeptide(L)'
;MAPLPIPQSTTVGAIYAAYEAQAKSWDSWGISVGEAGTECDRALWYGFRWASAHEVHSGRQLRLFETGNIEEDRLVADLESIGVDVYGQQDKIRLVSGFVRGKCDGKAMNVPEASKTEHLLEFKSSNAKGFALIVKDGCQKAKPLHYAQCQLGMHAFGLSRCLYLVLCKDSDSLYSERIEYDLEFCLRLVARCERIVFSDMPPSRISENPEFFGCMFCKHKAVCHHDAQPRVNCRTCLHAQPESGGDCHISCARWAKPLSIDEQRDGCPAHLYLPGMVNGEQIDVDEDAETITYRMKSGEVWVDGAKG
;
A
#
# COMPACT_ATOMS: atom_id res chain seq x y z
N MET A 1 -8.47 -1.47 -41.56
CA MET A 1 -7.62 -0.35 -41.10
C MET A 1 -8.00 -0.04 -39.67
N ALA A 2 -7.04 -0.05 -38.75
CA ALA A 2 -7.30 0.46 -37.39
C ALA A 2 -7.66 1.95 -37.51
N PRO A 3 -8.69 2.44 -36.80
CA PRO A 3 -9.03 3.86 -36.82
C PRO A 3 -7.82 4.69 -36.38
N LEU A 4 -7.55 5.78 -37.09
CA LEU A 4 -6.49 6.71 -36.70
C LEU A 4 -6.80 7.26 -35.31
N PRO A 5 -5.81 7.35 -34.41
CA PRO A 5 -6.04 7.91 -33.09
C PRO A 5 -6.52 9.36 -33.23
N ILE A 6 -7.58 9.69 -32.50
CA ILE A 6 -8.11 11.04 -32.45
C ILE A 6 -7.02 11.92 -31.81
N PRO A 7 -6.57 13.01 -32.48
CA PRO A 7 -5.55 13.88 -31.92
C PRO A 7 -6.00 14.43 -30.55
N GLN A 8 -5.17 14.27 -29.53
CA GLN A 8 -5.44 14.87 -28.22
C GLN A 8 -5.30 16.39 -28.33
N SER A 9 -6.29 17.12 -27.80
CA SER A 9 -6.21 18.58 -27.69
C SER A 9 -4.94 19.00 -26.95
N THR A 10 -4.20 19.95 -27.52
CA THR A 10 -2.99 20.51 -26.91
C THR A 10 -3.27 21.11 -25.53
N THR A 11 -4.42 21.74 -25.34
CA THR A 11 -4.88 22.23 -24.03
C THR A 11 -5.04 21.11 -23.01
N VAL A 12 -5.67 19.99 -23.39
CA VAL A 12 -5.83 18.83 -22.50
C VAL A 12 -4.48 18.22 -22.14
N GLY A 13 -3.58 18.11 -23.13
CA GLY A 13 -2.20 17.66 -22.90
C GLY A 13 -1.44 18.56 -21.91
N ALA A 14 -1.54 19.87 -22.07
CA ALA A 14 -0.89 20.84 -21.17
C ALA A 14 -1.42 20.75 -19.73
N ILE A 15 -2.72 20.53 -19.54
CA ILE A 15 -3.30 20.32 -18.20
C ILE A 15 -2.73 19.05 -17.58
N TYR A 16 -2.74 17.91 -18.28
CA TYR A 16 -2.21 16.67 -17.73
C TYR A 16 -0.71 16.76 -17.41
N ALA A 17 0.08 17.41 -18.28
CA ALA A 17 1.49 17.67 -18.01
C ALA A 17 1.69 18.53 -16.75
N ALA A 18 0.81 19.51 -16.50
CA ALA A 18 0.88 20.33 -15.29
C ALA A 18 0.61 19.51 -14.01
N TYR A 19 -0.29 18.53 -14.05
CA TYR A 19 -0.50 17.59 -12.94
C TYR A 19 0.72 16.68 -12.74
N GLU A 20 1.27 16.13 -13.82
CA GLU A 20 2.46 15.27 -13.77
C GLU A 20 3.67 16.02 -13.21
N ALA A 21 3.87 17.28 -13.59
CA ALA A 21 4.97 18.12 -13.09
C ALA A 21 4.87 18.45 -11.59
N GLN A 22 3.66 18.41 -11.03
CA GLN A 22 3.41 18.65 -9.60
C GLN A 22 3.35 17.36 -8.78
N ALA A 23 3.32 16.20 -9.44
CA ALA A 23 3.21 14.92 -8.80
C ALA A 23 4.40 14.69 -7.85
N LYS A 24 4.09 14.33 -6.61
CA LYS A 24 5.08 13.90 -5.64
C LYS A 24 4.91 12.41 -5.42
N SER A 25 6.00 11.67 -5.52
CA SER A 25 6.04 10.27 -5.09
C SER A 25 6.74 10.19 -3.75
N TRP A 26 6.24 9.33 -2.87
CA TRP A 26 6.84 9.10 -1.57
C TRP A 26 6.90 7.62 -1.26
N ASP A 27 7.92 7.25 -0.51
CA ASP A 27 8.04 5.94 0.08
C ASP A 27 7.17 5.85 1.34
N SER A 28 6.23 4.90 1.37
CA SER A 28 5.36 4.68 2.53
C SER A 28 6.18 4.22 3.74
N TRP A 29 5.86 4.72 4.94
CA TRP A 29 6.59 4.34 6.16
C TRP A 29 6.38 2.86 6.53
N GLY A 30 5.31 2.25 6.02
CA GLY A 30 4.93 0.88 6.28
C GLY A 30 3.88 0.35 5.29
N ILE A 31 3.20 -0.72 5.65
CA ILE A 31 2.09 -1.28 4.88
C ILE A 31 0.84 -0.40 5.07
N SER A 32 0.25 0.07 3.97
CA SER A 32 -1.00 0.84 4.03
C SER A 32 -2.17 -0.06 4.46
N VAL A 33 -3.07 0.43 5.31
CA VAL A 33 -4.32 -0.28 5.66
C VAL A 33 -5.17 -0.63 4.43
N GLY A 34 -5.13 0.21 3.39
CA GLY A 34 -5.84 -0.05 2.13
C GLY A 34 -5.18 -1.12 1.27
N GLU A 35 -3.91 -1.46 1.54
CA GLU A 35 -3.15 -2.49 0.82
C GLU A 35 -2.98 -3.76 1.64
N ALA A 36 -3.12 -3.72 2.98
CA ALA A 36 -2.84 -4.82 3.90
C ALA A 36 -3.59 -6.13 3.53
N GLY A 37 -4.79 -6.01 2.96
CA GLY A 37 -5.58 -7.13 2.46
C GLY A 37 -5.09 -7.75 1.14
N THR A 38 -4.04 -7.22 0.50
CA THR A 38 -3.48 -7.72 -0.76
C THR A 38 -3.09 -9.18 -0.59
N GLU A 39 -3.52 -10.05 -1.50
CA GLU A 39 -3.33 -11.51 -1.40
C GLU A 39 -1.84 -11.92 -1.44
N CYS A 40 -1.02 -11.23 -2.23
CA CYS A 40 0.40 -11.55 -2.38
C CYS A 40 1.24 -10.97 -1.23
N ASP A 41 1.63 -11.83 -0.27
CA ASP A 41 2.55 -11.46 0.83
C ASP A 41 3.85 -10.84 0.32
N ARG A 42 4.42 -11.38 -0.76
CA ARG A 42 5.68 -10.87 -1.33
C ARG A 42 5.53 -9.45 -1.89
N ALA A 43 4.36 -9.10 -2.44
CA ALA A 43 4.10 -7.74 -2.91
C ALA A 43 4.06 -6.75 -1.73
N LEU A 44 3.40 -7.13 -0.62
CA LEU A 44 3.40 -6.34 0.62
C LEU A 44 4.82 -6.17 1.19
N TRP A 45 5.60 -7.25 1.19
CA TRP A 45 6.99 -7.22 1.64
C TRP A 45 7.87 -6.30 0.79
N TYR A 46 7.78 -6.38 -0.54
CA TYR A 46 8.50 -5.48 -1.44
C TYR A 46 8.05 -4.03 -1.31
N GLY A 47 6.74 -3.80 -1.09
CA GLY A 47 6.19 -2.47 -0.81
C GLY A 47 6.76 -1.87 0.47
N PHE A 48 6.76 -2.66 1.56
CA PHE A 48 7.35 -2.28 2.85
C PHE A 48 8.86 -2.00 2.76
N ARG A 49 9.57 -2.76 1.92
CA ARG A 49 11.01 -2.67 1.73
C ARG A 49 11.45 -1.65 0.67
N TRP A 50 10.51 -0.94 0.03
CA TRP A 50 10.76 0.01 -1.07
C TRP A 50 11.58 -0.57 -2.23
N ALA A 51 11.35 -1.85 -2.54
CA ALA A 51 12.20 -2.59 -3.46
C ALA A 51 12.09 -2.13 -4.92
N SER A 52 10.97 -1.56 -5.33
CA SER A 52 10.72 -1.17 -6.73
C SER A 52 10.57 0.34 -6.88
N ALA A 53 10.82 0.83 -8.10
CA ALA A 53 10.56 2.20 -8.49
C ALA A 53 9.11 2.60 -8.16
N HIS A 54 8.91 3.88 -7.89
CA HIS A 54 7.57 4.43 -7.71
C HIS A 54 6.77 4.27 -8.99
N GLU A 55 5.47 4.05 -8.83
CA GLU A 55 4.56 4.10 -9.97
C GLU A 55 4.49 5.52 -10.50
N VAL A 56 4.51 5.64 -11.82
CA VAL A 56 4.32 6.92 -12.50
C VAL A 56 2.86 7.01 -12.91
N HIS A 57 2.15 7.98 -12.35
CA HIS A 57 0.75 8.21 -12.66
C HIS A 57 0.62 9.27 -13.74
N SER A 58 -0.23 9.01 -14.75
CA SER A 58 -0.59 10.01 -15.76
C SER A 58 -1.37 11.18 -15.13
N GLY A 59 -1.33 12.35 -15.76
CA GLY A 59 -2.05 13.54 -15.30
C GLY A 59 -3.57 13.29 -15.17
N ARG A 60 -4.13 12.43 -16.02
CA ARG A 60 -5.52 11.98 -15.88
C ARG A 60 -5.76 11.16 -14.61
N GLN A 61 -4.85 10.26 -14.24
CA GLN A 61 -4.96 9.48 -13.00
C GLN A 61 -4.83 10.36 -11.77
N LEU A 62 -3.89 11.31 -11.78
CA LEU A 62 -3.72 12.28 -10.70
C LEU A 62 -4.98 13.12 -10.47
N ARG A 63 -5.62 13.58 -11.56
CA ARG A 63 -6.93 14.23 -11.50
C ARG A 63 -8.02 13.34 -10.92
N LEU A 64 -8.02 12.06 -11.26
CA LEU A 64 -9.00 11.11 -10.74
C LEU A 64 -8.83 10.90 -9.22
N PHE A 65 -7.60 10.96 -8.71
CA PHE A 65 -7.33 10.92 -7.26
C PHE A 65 -7.84 12.20 -6.57
N GLU A 66 -7.59 13.37 -7.16
CA GLU A 66 -8.13 14.65 -6.65
C GLU A 66 -9.66 14.64 -6.62
N THR A 67 -10.32 14.10 -7.65
CA THR A 67 -11.78 13.88 -7.63
C THR A 67 -12.19 13.01 -6.45
N GLY A 68 -11.44 11.95 -6.13
CA GLY A 68 -11.69 11.13 -4.94
C GLY A 68 -11.73 11.94 -3.65
N ASN A 69 -10.73 12.81 -3.43
CA ASN A 69 -10.67 13.66 -2.24
C ASN A 69 -11.86 14.63 -2.16
N ILE A 70 -12.26 15.23 -3.30
CA ILE A 70 -13.41 16.13 -3.35
C ILE A 70 -14.71 15.38 -2.99
N GLU A 71 -14.86 14.15 -3.47
CA GLU A 71 -16.04 13.34 -3.13
C GLU A 71 -16.06 12.92 -1.66
N GLU A 72 -14.91 12.69 -1.02
CA GLU A 72 -14.86 12.42 0.43
C GLU A 72 -15.44 13.60 1.23
N ASP A 73 -15.04 14.83 0.91
CA ASP A 73 -15.59 16.04 1.56
C ASP A 73 -17.10 16.19 1.33
N ARG A 74 -17.57 15.87 0.11
CA ARG A 74 -18.99 15.90 -0.23
C ARG A 74 -19.79 14.86 0.56
N LEU A 75 -19.28 13.64 0.70
CA LEU A 75 -19.94 12.59 1.47
C LEU A 75 -20.03 12.92 2.97
N VAL A 76 -19.01 13.60 3.53
CA VAL A 76 -19.12 14.16 4.89
C VAL A 76 -20.27 15.15 4.97
N ALA A 77 -20.33 16.13 4.06
CA ALA A 77 -21.38 17.15 4.05
C ALA A 77 -22.79 16.54 3.86
N ASP A 78 -22.92 15.52 3.02
CA ASP A 78 -24.17 14.79 2.80
C ASP A 78 -24.64 14.11 4.10
N LEU A 79 -23.74 13.45 4.83
CA LEU A 79 -24.03 12.84 6.14
C LEU A 79 -24.45 13.90 7.18
N GLU A 80 -23.71 15.00 7.29
CA GLU A 80 -24.04 16.09 8.22
C GLU A 80 -25.40 16.73 7.90
N SER A 81 -25.74 16.86 6.62
CA SER A 81 -27.01 17.44 6.17
C SER A 81 -28.25 16.66 6.63
N ILE A 82 -28.09 15.35 6.89
CA ILE A 82 -29.14 14.47 7.38
C ILE A 82 -29.09 14.26 8.90
N GLY A 83 -28.22 14.99 9.61
CA GLY A 83 -28.10 14.95 11.06
C GLY A 83 -27.19 13.85 11.61
N VAL A 84 -26.30 13.28 10.78
CA VAL A 84 -25.21 12.41 11.27
C VAL A 84 -24.09 13.29 11.79
N ASP A 85 -23.61 13.00 13.01
CA ASP A 85 -22.48 13.71 13.59
C ASP A 85 -21.18 13.08 13.11
N VAL A 86 -20.43 13.75 12.23
CA VAL A 86 -19.16 13.29 11.69
C VAL A 86 -17.99 13.93 12.45
N TYR A 87 -16.99 13.15 12.83
CA TYR A 87 -15.79 13.62 13.55
C TYR A 87 -14.59 12.69 13.35
N GLY A 88 -13.42 13.09 13.85
CA GLY A 88 -12.22 12.24 13.83
C GLY A 88 -11.69 11.97 12.42
N GLN A 89 -12.04 12.81 11.43
CA GLN A 89 -11.48 12.71 10.09
C GLN A 89 -9.94 12.76 10.16
N GLN A 90 -9.29 11.91 9.37
CA GLN A 90 -7.84 11.81 9.29
C GLN A 90 -7.14 11.29 10.56
N ASP A 91 -7.88 10.78 11.56
CA ASP A 91 -7.31 10.08 12.72
C ASP A 91 -6.40 8.95 12.25
N LYS A 92 -5.22 8.85 12.88
CA LYS A 92 -4.13 7.98 12.44
C LYS A 92 -4.33 6.56 12.92
N ILE A 93 -4.37 5.60 11.99
CA ILE A 93 -4.31 4.17 12.30
C ILE A 93 -2.86 3.76 12.44
N ARG A 94 -2.51 3.11 13.56
CA ARG A 94 -1.17 2.56 13.85
C ARG A 94 -1.32 1.17 14.45
N LEU A 95 -0.92 0.16 13.69
CA LEU A 95 -0.93 -1.24 14.08
C LEU A 95 0.45 -1.83 13.81
N VAL A 96 0.79 -2.97 14.43
CA VAL A 96 2.06 -3.70 14.21
C VAL A 96 3.27 -2.78 14.41
N SER A 97 3.49 -2.31 15.64
CA SER A 97 4.56 -1.35 15.98
C SER A 97 4.59 -0.12 15.07
N GLY A 98 3.41 0.31 14.63
CA GLY A 98 3.23 1.44 13.73
C GLY A 98 3.56 1.15 12.27
N PHE A 99 3.93 -0.06 11.87
CA PHE A 99 4.25 -0.43 10.49
C PHE A 99 3.04 -0.73 9.62
N VAL A 100 1.86 -0.99 10.20
CA VAL A 100 0.59 -0.97 9.46
C VAL A 100 -0.07 0.37 9.75
N ARG A 101 -0.24 1.19 8.70
CA ARG A 101 -0.62 2.59 8.85
C ARG A 101 -1.72 3.01 7.91
N GLY A 102 -2.48 3.98 8.35
CA GLY A 102 -3.46 4.66 7.53
C GLY A 102 -4.04 5.84 8.25
N LYS A 103 -5.15 6.30 7.70
CA LYS A 103 -6.06 7.24 8.34
C LYS A 103 -7.48 6.78 8.04
N CYS A 104 -8.43 7.07 8.92
CA CYS A 104 -9.84 6.89 8.59
C CYS A 104 -10.40 8.14 7.93
N ASP A 105 -11.47 7.93 7.15
CA ASP A 105 -12.23 9.03 6.55
C ASP A 105 -13.02 9.78 7.63
N GLY A 106 -13.35 9.10 8.72
CA GLY A 106 -13.88 9.68 9.95
C GLY A 106 -14.54 8.64 10.84
N LYS A 107 -15.32 9.13 11.79
CA LYS A 107 -16.22 8.38 12.66
C LYS A 107 -17.56 9.10 12.68
N ALA A 108 -18.62 8.36 12.95
CA ALA A 108 -19.97 8.90 12.96
C ALA A 108 -20.80 8.39 14.12
N MET A 109 -21.65 9.28 14.64
CA MET A 109 -22.80 8.97 15.50
C MET A 109 -24.09 9.35 14.77
N ASN A 110 -25.23 8.86 15.27
CA ASN A 110 -26.55 9.22 14.72
C ASN A 110 -26.82 8.74 13.28
N VAL A 111 -26.11 7.71 12.81
CA VAL A 111 -26.44 7.01 11.55
C VAL A 111 -27.91 6.52 11.60
N PRO A 112 -28.77 6.82 10.62
CA PRO A 112 -30.22 6.57 10.71
C PRO A 112 -30.61 5.13 11.08
N GLU A 113 -29.91 4.14 10.53
CA GLU A 113 -30.18 2.72 10.76
C GLU A 113 -29.67 2.22 12.12
N ALA A 114 -28.85 3.01 12.83
CA ALA A 114 -28.25 2.61 14.11
C ALA A 114 -27.77 3.82 14.92
N SER A 115 -28.70 4.74 15.25
CA SER A 115 -28.37 6.06 15.79
C SER A 115 -27.54 6.07 17.08
N LYS A 116 -27.62 5.00 17.89
CA LYS A 116 -26.89 4.85 19.15
C LYS A 116 -25.52 4.19 19.03
N THR A 117 -25.16 3.71 17.84
CA THR A 117 -23.89 3.02 17.61
C THR A 117 -22.92 3.98 16.95
N GLU A 118 -21.68 4.00 17.43
CA GLU A 118 -20.58 4.69 16.75
C GLU A 118 -20.08 3.83 15.58
N HIS A 119 -19.83 4.47 14.45
CA HIS A 119 -19.33 3.81 13.26
C HIS A 119 -18.01 4.44 12.81
N LEU A 120 -17.07 3.59 12.38
CA LEU A 120 -16.01 4.02 11.48
C LEU A 120 -16.66 4.48 10.16
N LEU A 121 -16.15 5.54 9.54
CA LEU A 121 -16.50 5.91 8.19
C LEU A 121 -15.43 5.40 7.23
N GLU A 122 -15.88 4.73 6.17
CA GLU A 122 -15.04 4.32 5.04
C GLU A 122 -15.77 4.69 3.75
N PHE A 123 -15.22 5.65 3.02
CA PHE A 123 -15.75 6.20 1.80
C PHE A 123 -15.04 5.64 0.59
N LYS A 124 -15.82 5.31 -0.44
CA LYS A 124 -15.30 4.84 -1.72
C LYS A 124 -16.06 5.43 -2.88
N SER A 125 -15.39 5.46 -4.02
CA SER A 125 -16.03 5.73 -5.28
C SER A 125 -15.72 4.60 -6.26
N SER A 126 -16.72 4.15 -7.01
CA SER A 126 -16.60 3.04 -7.96
C SER A 126 -17.19 3.41 -9.30
N ASN A 127 -16.66 2.82 -10.37
CA ASN A 127 -17.35 2.83 -11.66
C ASN A 127 -18.64 1.98 -11.59
N ALA A 128 -19.53 2.14 -12.57
CA ALA A 128 -20.83 1.47 -12.64
C ALA A 128 -20.73 -0.06 -12.49
N LYS A 129 -19.74 -0.69 -13.13
CA LYS A 129 -19.53 -2.15 -13.04
C LYS A 129 -19.17 -2.58 -11.61
N GLY A 130 -18.23 -1.89 -10.98
CA GLY A 130 -17.82 -2.17 -9.60
C GLY A 130 -18.92 -1.84 -8.59
N PHE A 131 -19.68 -0.77 -8.83
CA PHE A 131 -20.81 -0.36 -8.00
C PHE A 131 -21.91 -1.42 -8.03
N ALA A 132 -22.29 -1.90 -9.22
CA ALA A 132 -23.28 -2.97 -9.37
C ALA A 132 -22.88 -4.26 -8.62
N LEU A 133 -21.57 -4.59 -8.59
CA LEU A 133 -21.07 -5.72 -7.81
C LEU A 133 -21.19 -5.47 -6.30
N ILE A 134 -20.85 -4.27 -5.83
CA ILE A 134 -21.00 -3.90 -4.41
C ILE A 134 -22.46 -3.98 -3.98
N VAL A 135 -23.38 -3.38 -4.74
CA VAL A 135 -24.82 -3.42 -4.45
C VAL A 135 -25.35 -4.86 -4.37
N LYS A 136 -24.85 -5.74 -5.25
CA LYS A 136 -25.30 -7.14 -5.33
C LYS A 136 -24.72 -8.03 -4.22
N ASP A 137 -23.42 -7.91 -3.97
CA ASP A 137 -22.64 -8.89 -3.19
C ASP A 137 -22.13 -8.34 -1.85
N GLY A 138 -22.27 -7.04 -1.58
CA GLY A 138 -21.72 -6.35 -0.41
C GLY A 138 -20.18 -6.19 -0.48
N CYS A 139 -19.63 -5.36 0.40
CA CYS A 139 -18.21 -5.00 0.45
C CYS A 139 -17.31 -6.21 0.66
N GLN A 140 -17.64 -7.09 1.61
CA GLN A 140 -16.81 -8.24 1.96
C GLN A 140 -16.47 -9.11 0.75
N LYS A 141 -17.46 -9.39 -0.10
CA LYS A 141 -17.29 -10.24 -1.28
C LYS A 141 -16.86 -9.44 -2.52
N ALA A 142 -17.46 -8.27 -2.77
CA ALA A 142 -17.19 -7.49 -3.96
C ALA A 142 -15.84 -6.76 -3.91
N LYS A 143 -15.39 -6.37 -2.71
CA LYS A 143 -14.20 -5.56 -2.44
C LYS A 143 -13.45 -6.02 -1.17
N PRO A 144 -12.82 -7.22 -1.17
CA PRO A 144 -12.11 -7.73 0.00
C PRO A 144 -11.04 -6.79 0.59
N LEU A 145 -10.38 -5.99 -0.25
CA LEU A 145 -9.41 -4.97 0.21
C LEU A 145 -10.08 -3.86 1.05
N HIS A 146 -11.26 -3.40 0.63
CA HIS A 146 -12.00 -2.38 1.38
C HIS A 146 -12.50 -2.97 2.70
N TYR A 147 -12.97 -4.21 2.68
CA TYR A 147 -13.36 -4.92 3.90
C TYR A 147 -12.18 -5.04 4.86
N ALA A 148 -10.98 -5.42 4.38
CA ALA A 148 -9.78 -5.44 5.20
C ALA A 148 -9.46 -4.07 5.82
N GLN A 149 -9.60 -2.99 5.05
CA GLN A 149 -9.41 -1.62 5.55
C GLN A 149 -10.43 -1.27 6.65
N CYS A 150 -11.72 -1.56 6.44
CA CYS A 150 -12.78 -1.34 7.44
C CYS A 150 -12.48 -2.09 8.74
N GLN A 151 -12.07 -3.35 8.61
CA GLN A 151 -11.74 -4.24 9.73
C GLN A 151 -10.53 -3.73 10.53
N LEU A 152 -9.44 -3.34 9.86
CA LEU A 152 -8.27 -2.76 10.51
C LEU A 152 -8.57 -1.40 11.17
N GLY A 153 -9.38 -0.56 10.54
CA GLY A 153 -9.81 0.72 11.12
C GLY A 153 -10.64 0.53 12.39
N MET A 154 -11.63 -0.37 12.35
CA MET A 154 -12.44 -0.72 13.52
C MET A 154 -11.57 -1.29 14.65
N HIS A 155 -10.64 -2.18 14.31
CA HIS A 155 -9.68 -2.73 15.28
C HIS A 155 -8.83 -1.63 15.94
N ALA A 156 -8.29 -0.69 15.15
CA ALA A 156 -7.41 0.35 15.64
C ALA A 156 -8.10 1.35 16.57
N PHE A 157 -9.39 1.61 16.36
CA PHE A 157 -10.15 2.59 17.14
C PHE A 157 -11.10 1.96 18.17
N GLY A 158 -11.13 0.63 18.30
CA GLY A 158 -12.01 -0.06 19.24
C GLY A 158 -13.49 0.03 18.87
N LEU A 159 -13.80 0.14 17.58
CA LEU A 159 -15.15 0.29 17.06
C LEU A 159 -15.74 -1.07 16.68
N SER A 160 -17.06 -1.21 16.84
CA SER A 160 -17.77 -2.45 16.50
C SER A 160 -18.45 -2.42 15.14
N ARG A 161 -18.60 -1.24 14.53
CA ARG A 161 -19.30 -1.02 13.27
C ARG A 161 -18.54 -0.05 12.37
N CYS A 162 -18.69 -0.26 11.07
CA CYS A 162 -18.24 0.66 10.02
C CYS A 162 -19.44 0.97 9.12
N LEU A 163 -19.65 2.25 8.80
CA LEU A 163 -20.51 2.69 7.73
C LEU A 163 -19.66 2.78 6.47
N TYR A 164 -19.85 1.82 5.58
CA TYR A 164 -19.20 1.79 4.27
C TYR A 164 -20.12 2.49 3.27
N LEU A 165 -19.69 3.64 2.75
CA LEU A 165 -20.49 4.51 1.88
C LEU A 165 -19.79 4.68 0.53
N VAL A 166 -20.51 4.37 -0.55
CA VAL A 166 -19.97 4.28 -1.90
C VAL A 166 -20.76 5.14 -2.87
N LEU A 167 -20.03 5.96 -3.62
CA LEU A 167 -20.56 6.71 -4.76
C LEU A 167 -20.29 5.97 -6.09
N CYS A 168 -21.29 5.92 -6.97
CA CYS A 168 -21.12 5.55 -8.36
C CYS A 168 -20.68 6.75 -9.20
N LYS A 169 -19.44 6.74 -9.71
CA LYS A 169 -18.86 7.84 -10.51
C LYS A 169 -19.60 8.14 -11.81
N ASP A 170 -20.35 7.16 -12.31
CA ASP A 170 -21.05 7.25 -13.59
C ASP A 170 -22.47 7.79 -13.47
N SER A 171 -23.11 7.65 -12.28
CA SER A 171 -24.52 7.98 -12.08
C SER A 171 -24.83 8.81 -10.84
N ASP A 172 -23.80 9.17 -10.06
CA ASP A 172 -23.91 9.89 -8.77
C ASP A 172 -24.78 9.16 -7.73
N SER A 173 -25.04 7.86 -7.93
CA SER A 173 -25.86 7.05 -7.04
C SER A 173 -25.06 6.61 -5.82
N LEU A 174 -25.71 6.61 -4.65
CA LEU A 174 -25.10 6.19 -3.39
C LEU A 174 -25.51 4.76 -3.02
N TYR A 175 -24.59 4.05 -2.38
CA TYR A 175 -24.83 2.79 -1.70
C TYR A 175 -24.19 2.84 -0.32
N SER A 176 -24.91 2.41 0.70
CA SER A 176 -24.35 2.25 2.05
C SER A 176 -24.64 0.86 2.59
N GLU A 177 -23.72 0.36 3.41
CA GLU A 177 -23.97 -0.79 4.27
C GLU A 177 -23.23 -0.64 5.61
N ARG A 178 -23.73 -1.35 6.61
CA ARG A 178 -23.08 -1.44 7.93
C ARG A 178 -22.29 -2.72 8.01
N ILE A 179 -20.98 -2.60 8.14
CA ILE A 179 -20.07 -3.74 8.31
C ILE A 179 -19.85 -3.98 9.80
N GLU A 180 -19.93 -5.25 10.20
CA GLU A 180 -19.65 -5.66 11.58
C GLU A 180 -18.17 -5.99 11.78
N TYR A 181 -17.65 -5.64 12.95
CA TYR A 181 -16.30 -6.02 13.35
C TYR A 181 -16.15 -7.54 13.48
N ASP A 182 -15.17 -8.09 12.77
CA ASP A 182 -14.77 -9.49 12.82
C ASP A 182 -13.39 -9.60 13.47
N LEU A 183 -13.38 -9.95 14.75
CA LEU A 183 -12.16 -10.07 15.55
C LEU A 183 -11.21 -11.14 14.98
N GLU A 184 -11.75 -12.28 14.53
CA GLU A 184 -10.93 -13.39 14.04
C GLU A 184 -10.23 -13.00 12.73
N PHE A 185 -10.98 -12.43 11.80
CA PHE A 185 -10.42 -11.92 10.55
C PHE A 185 -9.33 -10.87 10.83
N CYS A 186 -9.60 -9.92 11.72
CA CYS A 186 -8.65 -8.86 12.07
C CYS A 186 -7.36 -9.41 12.65
N LEU A 187 -7.42 -10.30 13.65
CA LEU A 187 -6.24 -10.84 14.30
C LEU A 187 -5.38 -11.65 13.33
N ARG A 188 -6.01 -12.42 12.42
CA ARG A 188 -5.30 -13.13 11.34
C ARG A 188 -4.57 -12.16 10.42
N LEU A 189 -5.22 -11.05 10.04
CA LEU A 189 -4.63 -10.04 9.17
C LEU A 189 -3.48 -9.28 9.85
N VAL A 190 -3.65 -8.89 11.11
CA VAL A 190 -2.61 -8.22 11.91
C VAL A 190 -1.39 -9.14 12.07
N ALA A 191 -1.58 -10.40 12.47
CA ALA A 191 -0.49 -11.37 12.60
C ALA A 191 0.21 -11.66 11.26
N ARG A 192 -0.54 -11.69 10.15
CA ARG A 192 0.01 -11.80 8.80
C ARG A 192 0.91 -10.61 8.47
N CYS A 193 0.44 -9.38 8.71
CA CYS A 193 1.24 -8.18 8.48
C CYS A 193 2.48 -8.12 9.37
N GLU A 194 2.37 -8.53 10.64
CA GLU A 194 3.50 -8.63 11.56
C GLU A 194 4.58 -9.58 11.05
N ARG A 195 4.20 -10.79 10.63
CA ARG A 195 5.12 -11.74 10.01
C ARG A 195 5.81 -11.16 8.78
N ILE A 196 5.08 -10.40 7.94
CA ILE A 196 5.65 -9.78 6.74
C ILE A 196 6.67 -8.70 7.11
N VAL A 197 6.33 -7.81 8.05
CA VAL A 197 7.17 -6.69 8.48
C VAL A 197 8.50 -7.19 9.05
N PHE A 198 8.47 -8.18 9.93
CA PHE A 198 9.65 -8.68 10.64
C PHE A 198 10.36 -9.83 9.90
N SER A 199 10.03 -10.10 8.64
CA SER A 199 10.72 -11.14 7.85
C SER A 199 11.92 -10.59 7.10
N ASP A 200 13.08 -11.22 7.29
CA ASP A 200 14.29 -11.01 6.50
C ASP A 200 14.30 -11.78 5.17
N MET A 201 13.42 -12.78 5.05
CA MET A 201 13.26 -13.52 3.80
C MET A 201 12.01 -13.04 3.05
N PRO A 202 12.06 -12.93 1.72
CA PRO A 202 10.86 -12.66 0.95
C PRO A 202 9.86 -13.81 1.14
N PRO A 203 8.58 -13.52 1.41
CA PRO A 203 7.53 -14.53 1.37
C PRO A 203 7.50 -15.26 0.02
N SER A 204 6.95 -16.46 -0.07
CA SER A 204 6.82 -17.16 -1.37
C SER A 204 6.06 -16.32 -2.39
N ARG A 205 6.37 -16.52 -3.68
CA ARG A 205 5.57 -15.92 -4.76
C ARG A 205 4.14 -16.48 -4.68
N ILE A 206 3.16 -15.64 -5.00
CA ILE A 206 1.78 -16.09 -5.16
C ILE A 206 1.61 -17.02 -6.38
N SER A 207 2.48 -16.85 -7.38
CA SER A 207 2.53 -17.65 -8.60
C SER A 207 3.95 -17.57 -9.18
N GLU A 208 4.43 -18.68 -9.73
CA GLU A 208 5.68 -18.69 -10.53
C GLU A 208 5.46 -18.15 -11.96
N ASN A 209 4.21 -18.19 -12.45
CA ASN A 209 3.85 -17.62 -13.75
C ASN A 209 3.72 -16.08 -13.65
N PRO A 210 4.56 -15.30 -14.35
CA PRO A 210 4.49 -13.83 -14.36
C PRO A 210 3.21 -13.27 -14.99
N GLU A 211 2.48 -14.08 -15.76
CA GLU A 211 1.21 -13.73 -16.39
C GLU A 211 -0.02 -14.12 -15.55
N PHE A 212 0.19 -14.63 -14.32
CA PHE A 212 -0.89 -14.79 -13.36
C PHE A 212 -1.55 -13.43 -13.06
N PHE A 213 -2.87 -13.41 -12.89
CA PHE A 213 -3.65 -12.18 -12.72
C PHE A 213 -3.12 -11.26 -11.62
N GLY A 214 -2.74 -11.82 -10.47
CA GLY A 214 -2.14 -11.05 -9.37
C GLY A 214 -0.73 -10.52 -9.65
N CYS A 215 -0.03 -11.04 -10.66
CA CYS A 215 1.32 -10.63 -11.05
C CYS A 215 1.32 -9.62 -12.21
N MET A 216 0.37 -9.71 -13.15
CA MET A 216 0.37 -8.95 -14.41
C MET A 216 0.53 -7.43 -14.21
N PHE A 217 -0.17 -6.85 -13.24
CA PHE A 217 -0.16 -5.42 -12.96
C PHE A 217 0.59 -5.06 -11.68
N CYS A 218 1.33 -5.99 -11.10
CA CYS A 218 2.11 -5.73 -9.90
C CYS A 218 3.33 -4.87 -10.24
N LYS A 219 3.47 -3.70 -9.63
CA LYS A 219 4.66 -2.82 -9.81
C LYS A 219 5.99 -3.51 -9.48
N HIS A 220 5.94 -4.55 -8.65
CA HIS A 220 7.10 -5.34 -8.25
C HIS A 220 7.44 -6.45 -9.25
N LYS A 221 6.68 -6.63 -10.34
CA LYS A 221 6.87 -7.73 -11.31
C LYS A 221 8.31 -7.77 -11.86
N ALA A 222 8.90 -6.62 -12.14
CA ALA A 222 10.27 -6.53 -12.66
C ALA A 222 11.28 -7.13 -11.66
N VAL A 223 11.21 -6.73 -10.39
CA VAL A 223 12.08 -7.26 -9.32
C VAL A 223 11.71 -8.70 -8.96
N CYS A 224 10.43 -9.06 -9.00
CA CYS A 224 9.96 -10.38 -8.60
C CYS A 224 10.26 -11.47 -9.61
N HIS A 225 10.12 -11.19 -10.92
CA HIS A 225 10.15 -12.18 -11.98
C HIS A 225 11.20 -11.91 -13.07
N HIS A 226 11.62 -10.67 -13.29
CA HIS A 226 12.42 -10.27 -14.48
C HIS A 226 13.84 -9.79 -14.10
N ASP A 227 14.35 -10.23 -12.95
CA ASP A 227 15.73 -10.01 -12.49
C ASP A 227 16.16 -8.53 -12.41
N ALA A 228 15.21 -7.59 -12.39
CA ALA A 228 15.53 -6.19 -12.14
C ALA A 228 16.06 -6.03 -10.71
N GLN A 229 17.14 -5.27 -10.57
CA GLN A 229 17.74 -5.04 -9.27
C GLN A 229 16.81 -4.18 -8.39
N PRO A 230 16.63 -4.52 -7.10
CA PRO A 230 15.89 -3.68 -6.18
C PRO A 230 16.53 -2.31 -6.02
N ARG A 231 15.78 -1.32 -5.57
CA ARG A 231 16.34 0.01 -5.23
C ARG A 231 17.35 -0.11 -4.09
N VAL A 232 18.45 0.64 -4.19
CA VAL A 232 19.41 0.83 -3.10
C VAL A 232 18.83 1.85 -2.11
N ASN A 233 18.53 1.40 -0.89
CA ASN A 233 18.11 2.23 0.24
C ASN A 233 18.21 1.37 1.52
N CYS A 234 18.07 1.94 2.72
CA CYS A 234 18.21 1.14 3.93
C CYS A 234 17.17 0.02 4.02
N ARG A 235 15.95 0.19 3.49
CA ARG A 235 14.91 -0.85 3.59
C ARG A 235 15.23 -2.12 2.79
N THR A 236 16.12 -2.05 1.80
CA THR A 236 16.64 -3.22 1.07
C THR A 236 17.98 -3.73 1.61
N CYS A 237 18.55 -3.07 2.62
CA CYS A 237 19.86 -3.40 3.19
C CYS A 237 19.77 -4.53 4.22
N LEU A 238 20.77 -5.40 4.27
CA LEU A 238 20.88 -6.47 5.28
C LEU A 238 21.08 -5.94 6.70
N HIS A 239 21.63 -4.73 6.83
CA HIS A 239 21.88 -4.11 8.13
C HIS A 239 20.67 -3.41 8.74
N ALA A 240 19.58 -3.21 7.98
CA ALA A 240 18.42 -2.48 8.46
C ALA A 240 17.35 -3.43 8.99
N GLN A 241 16.95 -3.20 10.24
CA GLN A 241 16.02 -4.07 10.96
C GLN A 241 14.81 -3.29 11.47
N PRO A 242 13.59 -3.70 11.12
CA PRO A 242 12.37 -3.24 11.78
C PRO A 242 12.37 -3.66 13.24
N GLU A 243 12.06 -2.73 14.13
CA GLU A 243 12.05 -2.95 15.57
C GLU A 243 10.61 -3.03 16.08
N SER A 244 10.36 -3.95 17.02
CA SER A 244 9.05 -4.11 17.64
C SER A 244 8.70 -2.99 18.62
N GLY A 245 9.70 -2.24 19.10
CA GLY A 245 9.53 -1.08 19.96
C GLY A 245 9.47 0.24 19.18
N GLY A 246 8.46 1.09 19.50
CA GLY A 246 8.33 2.44 18.93
C GLY A 246 7.29 2.55 17.80
N ASP A 247 7.21 3.73 17.16
CA ASP A 247 6.34 3.98 15.99
C ASP A 247 7.16 3.90 14.70
N CYS A 248 7.00 2.82 13.92
CA CYS A 248 7.72 2.63 12.66
C CYS A 248 9.25 2.64 12.81
N HIS A 249 9.75 2.10 13.92
CA HIS A 249 11.15 2.23 14.28
C HIS A 249 12.02 1.26 13.48
N ILE A 250 13.05 1.77 12.79
CA ILE A 250 14.05 0.95 12.12
C ILE A 250 15.43 1.34 12.62
N SER A 251 16.24 0.35 12.93
CA SER A 251 17.63 0.51 13.34
C SER A 251 18.58 0.02 12.24
N CYS A 252 19.82 0.51 12.29
CA CYS A 252 20.91 -0.01 11.48
C CYS A 252 21.93 -0.69 12.39
N ALA A 253 22.12 -2.00 12.22
CA ALA A 253 23.08 -2.79 12.98
C ALA A 253 24.53 -2.34 12.75
N ARG A 254 24.87 -1.97 11.50
CA ARG A 254 26.22 -1.49 11.15
C ARG A 254 26.62 -0.23 11.90
N TRP A 255 25.72 0.75 11.96
CA TRP A 255 25.98 2.04 12.57
C TRP A 255 25.51 2.12 14.04
N ALA A 256 24.95 1.03 14.56
CA ALA A 256 24.39 0.91 15.91
C ALA A 256 23.47 2.08 16.31
N LYS A 257 22.60 2.50 15.39
CA LYS A 257 21.74 3.67 15.59
C LYS A 257 20.35 3.51 14.96
N PRO A 258 19.35 4.27 15.44
CA PRO A 258 18.08 4.39 14.75
C PRO A 258 18.23 5.17 13.43
N LEU A 259 17.39 4.85 12.45
CA LEU A 259 17.35 5.52 11.15
C LEU A 259 16.14 6.42 11.03
N SER A 260 16.35 7.71 10.76
CA SER A 260 15.30 8.61 10.30
C SER A 260 14.75 8.16 8.94
N ILE A 261 13.55 8.64 8.58
CA ILE A 261 12.93 8.25 7.31
C ILE A 261 13.75 8.72 6.09
N ASP A 262 14.42 9.86 6.19
CA ASP A 262 15.24 10.40 5.10
C ASP A 262 16.53 9.59 4.95
N GLU A 263 17.21 9.24 6.06
CA GLU A 263 18.34 8.30 6.02
C GLU A 263 17.93 6.94 5.44
N GLN A 264 16.73 6.46 5.77
CA GLN A 264 16.24 5.21 5.20
C GLN A 264 16.12 5.28 3.67
N ARG A 265 15.70 6.43 3.12
CA ARG A 265 15.53 6.62 1.67
C ARG A 265 16.87 6.81 0.97
N ASP A 266 17.75 7.61 1.55
CA ASP A 266 19.05 7.96 0.96
C ASP A 266 20.01 6.76 0.95
N GLY A 267 19.91 5.88 1.95
CA GLY A 267 20.86 4.79 2.12
C GLY A 267 22.25 5.28 2.52
N CYS A 268 23.26 4.43 2.41
CA CYS A 268 24.64 4.81 2.67
C CYS A 268 25.61 4.00 1.80
N PRO A 269 26.88 4.43 1.66
CA PRO A 269 27.88 3.74 0.83
C PRO A 269 28.21 2.31 1.28
N ALA A 270 27.85 1.93 2.51
CA ALA A 270 28.03 0.57 3.03
C ALA A 270 26.74 -0.27 2.94
N HIS A 271 25.87 0.06 1.98
CA HIS A 271 24.71 -0.76 1.67
C HIS A 271 25.16 -2.11 1.11
N LEU A 272 24.56 -3.17 1.63
CA LEU A 272 24.61 -4.51 1.08
C LEU A 272 23.18 -5.02 1.06
N TYR A 273 22.74 -5.59 -0.06
CA TYR A 273 21.39 -6.12 -0.18
C TYR A 273 21.17 -7.22 0.85
N LEU A 274 19.98 -7.18 1.45
CA LEU A 274 19.43 -8.34 2.14
C LEU A 274 19.45 -9.53 1.16
N PRO A 275 20.09 -10.67 1.46
CA PRO A 275 20.33 -11.72 0.46
C PRO A 275 19.07 -12.20 -0.26
N GLY A 276 17.94 -12.28 0.46
CA GLY A 276 16.64 -12.62 -0.13
C GLY A 276 16.07 -11.62 -1.15
N MET A 277 16.63 -10.42 -1.25
CA MET A 277 16.29 -9.42 -2.28
C MET A 277 16.96 -9.71 -3.62
N VAL A 278 18.06 -10.46 -3.63
CA VAL A 278 18.84 -10.73 -4.83
C VAL A 278 18.28 -11.99 -5.50
N ASN A 279 17.97 -11.90 -6.80
CA ASN A 279 17.54 -13.06 -7.59
C ASN A 279 18.74 -13.91 -8.03
N GLY A 280 19.58 -14.31 -7.07
CA GLY A 280 20.77 -15.11 -7.28
C GLY A 280 21.06 -16.00 -6.07
N GLU A 281 21.88 -17.02 -6.28
CA GLU A 281 22.41 -17.86 -5.22
C GLU A 281 23.61 -17.15 -4.58
N GLN A 282 23.56 -16.88 -3.27
CA GLN A 282 24.74 -16.41 -2.54
C GLN A 282 25.79 -17.53 -2.51
N ILE A 283 26.99 -17.27 -3.01
CA ILE A 283 28.06 -18.27 -3.15
C ILE A 283 29.31 -17.97 -2.33
N ASP A 284 29.51 -16.73 -1.89
CA ASP A 284 30.67 -16.34 -1.09
C ASP A 284 30.41 -15.06 -0.26
N VAL A 285 31.16 -14.87 0.82
CA VAL A 285 31.14 -13.67 1.67
C VAL A 285 32.56 -13.33 2.09
N ASP A 286 32.95 -12.07 1.92
CA ASP A 286 34.19 -11.51 2.46
C ASP A 286 33.82 -10.43 3.49
N GLU A 287 33.95 -10.77 4.77
CA GLU A 287 33.61 -9.86 5.88
C GLU A 287 34.60 -8.69 5.98
N ASP A 288 35.88 -8.91 5.66
CA ASP A 288 36.92 -7.89 5.73
C ASP A 288 36.77 -6.86 4.60
N ALA A 289 36.40 -7.34 3.40
CA ALA A 289 36.10 -6.48 2.25
C ALA A 289 34.66 -5.95 2.26
N GLU A 290 33.81 -6.45 3.15
CA GLU A 290 32.38 -6.14 3.24
C GLU A 290 31.64 -6.40 1.92
N THR A 291 31.83 -7.59 1.35
CA THR A 291 31.20 -7.96 0.08
C THR A 291 30.45 -9.29 0.14
N ILE A 292 29.42 -9.42 -0.71
CA ILE A 292 28.66 -10.66 -0.88
C ILE A 292 28.64 -11.01 -2.36
N THR A 293 29.04 -12.24 -2.68
CA THR A 293 29.08 -12.71 -4.07
C THR A 293 27.87 -13.57 -4.37
N TYR A 294 27.18 -13.26 -5.46
CA TYR A 294 26.00 -13.96 -5.95
C TYR A 294 26.25 -14.56 -7.34
N ARG A 295 25.73 -15.77 -7.55
CA ARG A 295 25.53 -16.35 -8.87
C ARG A 295 24.11 -16.04 -9.34
N MET A 296 24.00 -15.16 -10.32
CA MET A 296 22.72 -14.74 -10.89
C MET A 296 22.09 -15.85 -11.74
N LYS A 297 20.80 -15.77 -12.05
CA LYS A 297 20.12 -16.75 -12.93
C LYS A 297 20.74 -16.87 -14.33
N SER A 298 21.37 -15.80 -14.82
CA SER A 298 22.12 -15.79 -16.07
C SER A 298 23.39 -16.65 -16.02
N GLY A 299 23.83 -17.06 -14.84
CA GLY A 299 25.13 -17.68 -14.58
C GLY A 299 26.25 -16.67 -14.28
N GLU A 300 25.98 -15.37 -14.43
CA GLU A 300 26.91 -14.30 -14.09
C GLU A 300 27.23 -14.29 -12.59
N VAL A 301 28.49 -14.03 -12.26
CA VAL A 301 28.93 -13.79 -10.89
C VAL A 301 28.94 -12.27 -10.65
N TRP A 302 28.13 -11.83 -9.69
CA TRP A 302 28.01 -10.43 -9.29
C TRP A 302 28.44 -10.27 -7.84
N VAL A 303 29.19 -9.22 -7.54
CA VAL A 303 29.69 -8.92 -6.19
C VAL A 303 29.04 -7.66 -5.68
N ASP A 304 28.24 -7.80 -4.63
CA ASP A 304 27.63 -6.70 -3.89
C ASP A 304 28.64 -6.06 -2.94
N GLY A 305 28.59 -4.73 -2.79
CA GLY A 305 29.57 -3.97 -2.01
C GLY A 305 30.95 -3.78 -2.67
N ALA A 306 31.21 -4.43 -3.81
CA ALA A 306 32.42 -4.17 -4.58
C ALA A 306 32.43 -2.70 -5.02
N LYS A 307 33.46 -1.95 -4.61
CA LYS A 307 33.66 -0.57 -5.04
C LYS A 307 33.73 -0.52 -6.57
N GLY A 308 32.73 0.10 -7.19
CA GLY A 308 32.85 0.65 -8.54
C GLY A 308 33.76 1.87 -8.56
#